data_AF-A0A927Q154-F1
#
_entry.id   AF-A0A927Q154-F1
#
_cell.length_a   1.000
_cell.length_b   1.000
_cell.length_c   1.000
_cell.angle_alpha   90.00
_cell.angle_beta   90.00
_cell.angle_gamma   90.00
#
_symmetry.space_group_name_H-M   'P 1'
#
loop_
_entity.id
_entity.type
_entity.pdbx_description
1 polymer ?
#
loop_
_entity_poly.entity_id
_entity_poly.type
_entity_poly.pdbx_seq_one_letter_code
_entity_poly.pdbx_strand_id
1 'polypeptide(L)'
;MSVETRLASARRVPAWVLVALAVQIAVPLAVTVGDPIPSRFGFHMYTDLNPVEFDLYDASGAELEPDRVAVARLRPEIDWTGPLPEYLCDRFPEAAEVRVRDGEGERSLTCRP
;
A
#
# COMPACT_ATOMS: atom_id res chain seq x y z
N MET A 1 11.78 -62.04 20.99
CA MET A 1 11.53 -60.92 20.06
C MET A 1 10.05 -60.59 20.15
N SER A 2 9.67 -59.57 20.93
CA SER A 2 8.28 -59.09 21.01
C SER A 2 8.29 -57.60 20.73
N VAL A 3 7.89 -57.23 19.52
CA VAL A 3 7.71 -55.84 19.09
C VAL A 3 6.22 -55.54 19.26
N GLU A 4 5.80 -55.37 20.52
CA GLU A 4 4.48 -54.81 20.82
C GLU A 4 4.56 -53.30 20.62
N THR A 5 4.14 -52.91 19.44
CA THR A 5 3.48 -51.65 19.07
C THR A 5 3.10 -50.79 20.27
N ARG A 6 4.02 -49.89 20.66
CA ARG A 6 3.66 -48.64 21.33
C ARG A 6 2.86 -47.81 20.32
N LEU A 7 1.55 -48.05 20.25
CA LEU A 7 0.62 -47.06 19.73
C LEU A 7 0.81 -45.82 20.57
N ALA A 8 1.59 -44.88 20.03
CA ALA A 8 1.81 -43.58 20.60
C ALA A 8 0.44 -43.02 20.96
N SER A 9 0.25 -42.73 22.25
CA SER A 9 -0.91 -42.02 22.75
C SER A 9 -1.15 -40.82 21.85
N ALA A 10 -2.13 -40.94 20.95
CA ALA A 10 -2.55 -39.82 20.12
C ALA A 10 -3.14 -38.82 21.11
N ARG A 11 -2.32 -37.85 21.51
CA ARG A 11 -2.74 -36.70 22.31
C ARG A 11 -3.95 -36.13 21.58
N ARG A 12 -5.15 -36.36 22.14
CA ARG A 12 -6.39 -35.87 21.55
C ARG A 12 -6.26 -34.36 21.50
N VAL A 13 -6.17 -33.80 20.30
CA VAL A 13 -6.20 -32.36 20.11
C VAL A 13 -7.57 -31.89 20.62
N PRO A 14 -7.62 -30.97 21.58
CA PRO A 14 -8.88 -30.56 22.13
C PRO A 14 -9.69 -29.80 21.07
N ALA A 15 -11.01 -30.01 21.05
CA ALA A 15 -11.89 -29.52 19.98
C ALA A 15 -11.79 -27.99 19.77
N TRP A 16 -11.53 -27.22 20.83
CA TRP A 16 -11.36 -25.76 20.74
C TRP A 16 -10.16 -25.34 19.87
N VAL A 17 -9.10 -26.14 19.80
CA VAL A 17 -7.95 -25.88 18.90
C VAL A 17 -8.37 -26.04 17.45
N LEU A 18 -9.16 -27.07 17.14
CA LEU A 18 -9.68 -27.29 15.79
C LEU A 18 -10.65 -26.17 15.38
N VAL A 19 -11.49 -25.72 16.31
CA VAL A 19 -12.39 -24.57 16.09
C VAL A 19 -11.59 -23.28 15.85
N ALA A 20 -10.58 -23.00 16.68
CA ALA A 20 -9.74 -21.82 16.52
C ALA A 20 -8.98 -21.82 15.18
N LEU A 21 -8.52 -23.00 14.72
CA LEU A 21 -7.88 -23.14 13.42
C LEU A 21 -8.88 -22.91 12.28
N ALA A 22 -10.08 -23.48 12.39
CA ALA A 22 -11.13 -23.29 11.39
C ALA A 22 -11.53 -21.80 11.26
N VAL A 23 -11.67 -21.08 12.37
CA VAL A 23 -11.99 -19.65 12.38
C VAL A 23 -10.89 -18.80 11.73
N GLN A 24 -9.62 -19.11 12.02
CA GLN A 24 -8.48 -18.38 11.43
C GLN A 24 -8.40 -18.51 9.90
N ILE A 25 -8.97 -19.57 9.33
CA ILE A 25 -9.02 -19.77 7.87
C ILE A 25 -10.32 -19.24 7.29
N ALA A 26 -11.45 -19.51 7.94
CA ALA A 26 -12.77 -19.15 7.44
C ALA A 26 -12.97 -17.63 7.39
N VAL A 27 -12.44 -16.88 8.36
CA VAL A 27 -12.60 -15.42 8.41
C VAL A 27 -11.90 -14.73 7.23
N PRO A 28 -10.59 -14.93 6.96
CA PRO A 28 -9.96 -14.36 5.77
C PRO A 28 -10.63 -14.80 4.47
N LEU A 29 -10.98 -16.09 4.35
CA LEU A 29 -11.60 -16.63 3.13
C LEU A 29 -12.93 -15.97 2.82
N ALA A 30 -13.80 -15.81 3.83
CA ALA A 30 -15.10 -15.15 3.66
C ALA A 30 -14.94 -13.71 3.18
N VAL A 31 -13.94 -12.99 3.69
CA VAL A 31 -13.72 -11.60 3.30
C VAL A 31 -13.11 -11.48 1.91
N THR A 32 -12.14 -12.35 1.56
CA THR A 32 -11.53 -12.35 0.23
C THR A 32 -12.51 -12.67 -0.91
N VAL A 33 -13.58 -13.41 -0.62
CA VAL A 33 -14.59 -13.77 -1.62
C VAL A 33 -15.74 -12.75 -1.67
N GLY A 34 -16.01 -12.06 -0.55
CA GLY A 34 -17.16 -11.16 -0.42
C GLY A 34 -16.90 -9.70 -0.81
N ASP A 35 -15.67 -9.20 -0.67
CA ASP A 35 -15.35 -7.81 -0.96
C ASP A 35 -14.51 -7.65 -2.25
N PRO A 36 -14.90 -6.76 -3.19
CA PRO A 36 -14.06 -6.39 -4.34
C PRO A 36 -12.86 -5.51 -3.94
N ILE A 37 -12.74 -5.13 -2.66
CA ILE A 37 -11.71 -4.24 -2.12
C ILE A 37 -10.96 -4.99 -1.02
N PRO A 38 -9.61 -5.04 -1.02
CA PRO A 38 -8.85 -5.73 0.01
C PRO A 38 -9.17 -5.17 1.41
N SER A 39 -9.84 -5.98 2.22
CA SER A 39 -10.20 -5.67 3.59
C SER A 39 -8.97 -5.57 4.49
N ARG A 40 -8.95 -4.55 5.36
CA ARG A 40 -7.83 -4.22 6.26
C ARG A 40 -7.73 -5.19 7.44
N PHE A 41 -7.29 -6.43 7.22
CA PHE A 41 -7.02 -7.38 8.31
C PHE A 41 -5.51 -7.49 8.60
N GLY A 42 -5.06 -6.75 9.62
CA GLY A 42 -3.74 -6.93 10.24
C GLY A 42 -2.89 -5.66 10.30
N PHE A 43 -1.94 -5.64 11.25
CA PHE A 43 -0.94 -4.58 11.46
C PHE A 43 0.08 -4.44 10.31
N HIS A 44 -0.17 -5.06 9.16
CA HIS A 44 0.60 -4.99 7.93
C HIS A 44 -0.24 -4.26 6.88
N MET A 45 -0.37 -2.94 6.95
CA MET A 45 -1.16 -2.20 5.95
C MET A 45 -0.78 -0.72 5.75
N TYR A 46 0.51 -0.38 5.91
CA TYR A 46 1.00 0.98 5.63
C TYR A 46 1.98 1.05 4.45
N THR A 47 2.17 -0.03 3.69
CA THR A 47 3.25 -0.04 2.69
C THR A 47 2.88 0.38 1.28
N ASP A 48 1.61 0.40 0.85
CA ASP A 48 1.35 0.64 -0.59
C ASP A 48 -0.05 1.13 -1.00
N LEU A 49 -0.94 1.47 -0.06
CA LEU A 49 -2.35 1.64 -0.44
C LEU A 49 -2.74 3.00 -1.05
N ASN A 50 -1.79 3.91 -1.34
CA ASN A 50 -1.94 5.08 -2.23
C ASN A 50 -0.62 5.86 -2.26
N PRO A 51 0.39 5.44 -3.06
CA PRO A 51 1.57 6.27 -3.25
C PRO A 51 1.13 7.60 -3.90
N VAL A 52 1.63 8.72 -3.38
CA VAL A 52 1.47 10.00 -4.06
C VAL A 52 2.33 9.95 -5.31
N GLU A 53 1.70 9.99 -6.47
CA GLU A 53 2.35 10.05 -7.77
C GLU A 53 2.47 11.51 -8.20
N PHE A 54 3.56 11.83 -8.89
CA PHE A 54 3.71 13.15 -9.47
C PHE A 54 4.50 13.06 -10.77
N ASP A 55 4.10 13.90 -11.72
CA ASP A 55 4.72 14.03 -13.03
C ASP A 55 5.19 15.48 -13.19
N LEU A 56 6.43 15.65 -13.61
CA LEU A 56 7.02 16.95 -13.92
C LEU A 56 7.16 17.07 -15.44
N TYR A 57 6.74 18.18 -16.02
CA TYR A 57 6.90 18.45 -17.45
C TYR A 57 7.67 19.75 -17.65
N ASP A 58 8.59 19.75 -18.61
CA ASP A 58 9.30 20.95 -19.05
C ASP A 58 8.45 21.81 -20.01
N ALA A 59 8.97 22.97 -20.43
CA ALA A 59 8.28 23.87 -21.35
C ALA A 59 8.07 23.29 -22.76
N SER A 60 8.77 22.22 -23.13
CA SER A 60 8.60 21.49 -24.39
C SER A 60 7.57 20.36 -24.29
N GLY A 61 7.06 20.09 -23.08
CA GLY A 61 6.15 19.00 -22.78
C GLY A 61 6.85 17.65 -22.56
N ALA A 62 8.17 17.64 -22.41
CA ALA A 62 8.91 16.43 -22.06
C ALA A 62 8.81 16.16 -20.55
N GLU A 63 8.61 14.89 -20.18
CA GLU A 63 8.60 14.46 -18.79
C GLU A 63 10.02 14.55 -18.22
N LEU A 64 10.15 15.26 -17.10
CA LEU A 64 11.35 15.26 -16.29
C LEU A 64 11.25 14.07 -15.33
N GLU A 65 12.26 13.19 -15.34
CA GLU A 65 12.38 12.11 -14.34
C GLU A 65 13.28 12.59 -13.20
N PRO A 66 12.74 13.22 -12.14
CA PRO A 66 13.51 13.47 -10.94
C PRO A 66 13.82 12.14 -10.27
N ASP A 67 14.84 12.13 -9.42
CA ASP A 67 15.21 10.95 -8.65
C ASP A 67 14.04 10.54 -7.71
N ARG A 68 13.16 9.66 -8.21
CA ARG A 68 11.86 9.28 -7.61
C ARG A 68 12.02 8.71 -6.19
N VAL A 69 13.25 8.38 -5.78
CA VAL A 69 13.64 7.90 -4.46
C VAL A 69 13.34 8.92 -3.34
N ALA A 70 13.33 10.22 -3.64
CA ALA A 70 13.03 11.24 -2.62
C ALA A 70 11.55 11.23 -2.16
N VAL A 71 10.64 10.68 -2.97
CA VAL A 71 9.18 10.83 -2.78
C VAL A 71 8.51 9.54 -2.30
N ALA A 72 9.22 8.41 -2.34
CA ALA A 72 8.82 7.13 -1.75
C ALA A 72 8.67 7.15 -0.20
N ARG A 73 8.72 8.33 0.43
CA ARG A 73 8.59 8.55 1.88
C ARG A 73 7.49 9.54 2.27
N LEU A 74 6.65 9.97 1.33
CA LEU A 74 5.53 10.84 1.68
C LEU A 74 4.52 10.06 2.53
N ARG A 75 4.05 10.72 3.59
CA ARG A 75 3.09 10.15 4.54
C ARG A 75 1.71 10.09 3.88
N PRO A 76 1.10 8.90 3.70
CA PRO A 76 -0.17 8.79 2.99
C PRO A 76 -1.36 9.41 3.73
N GLU A 77 -1.20 9.76 5.01
CA GLU A 77 -2.25 10.41 5.80
C GLU A 77 -2.32 11.94 5.59
N ILE A 78 -1.40 12.51 4.81
CA ILE A 78 -1.33 13.94 4.53
C ILE A 78 -1.84 14.17 3.10
N ASP A 79 -2.76 15.12 2.93
CA ASP A 79 -3.13 15.63 1.61
C ASP A 79 -1.94 16.39 1.01
N TRP A 80 -1.31 15.77 0.03
CA TRP A 80 -0.16 16.34 -0.68
C TRP A 80 -0.56 17.10 -1.93
N THR A 81 -1.80 16.96 -2.43
CA THR A 81 -2.27 17.73 -3.58
C THR A 81 -2.26 19.23 -3.28
N GLY A 82 -2.41 19.63 -2.02
CA GLY A 82 -2.29 21.02 -1.57
C GLY A 82 -0.87 21.60 -1.64
N PRO A 83 0.11 21.08 -0.88
CA PRO A 83 1.43 21.71 -0.74
C PRO A 83 2.50 21.23 -1.72
N LEU A 84 2.35 20.04 -2.32
CA LEU A 84 3.39 19.42 -3.13
C LEU A 84 3.62 20.10 -4.49
N PRO A 85 2.60 20.52 -5.26
CA PRO A 85 2.81 21.15 -6.56
C PRO A 85 3.66 22.43 -6.47
N GLU A 86 3.38 23.30 -5.50
CA GLU A 86 4.11 24.54 -5.26
C GLU A 86 5.57 24.26 -4.87
N TYR A 87 5.78 23.30 -3.95
CA TYR A 87 7.13 22.89 -3.55
C TYR A 87 7.93 22.32 -4.73
N LEU A 88 7.30 21.55 -5.61
CA LEU A 88 7.94 20.98 -6.79
C LEU A 88 8.30 22.07 -7.81
N CYS A 89 7.44 23.07 -8.04
CA CYS A 89 7.77 24.21 -8.89
C CYS A 89 8.98 25.00 -8.33
N ASP A 90 9.07 25.20 -7.02
CA ASP A 90 10.20 25.90 -6.38
C ASP A 90 11.50 25.08 -6.44
N ARG A 91 11.38 23.75 -6.36
CA ARG A 91 12.51 22.82 -6.34
C ARG A 91 13.10 22.57 -7.73
N PHE A 92 12.25 22.55 -8.76
CA PHE A 92 12.59 22.23 -10.15
C PHE A 92 12.25 23.44 -11.05
N PRO A 93 13.12 24.47 -11.10
CA PRO A 93 12.86 25.68 -11.89
C PRO A 93 12.74 25.43 -13.40
N GLU A 94 13.23 24.29 -13.89
CA GLU A 94 13.06 23.82 -15.26
C GLU A 94 11.66 23.24 -15.56
N ALA A 95 10.86 22.96 -14.53
CA ALA A 95 9.49 22.47 -14.70
C ALA A 95 8.55 23.61 -15.12
N ALA A 96 7.74 23.37 -16.14
CA ALA A 96 6.68 24.26 -16.58
C ALA A 96 5.29 23.80 -16.08
N GLU A 97 5.12 22.51 -15.84
CA GLU A 97 3.89 21.93 -15.30
C GLU A 97 4.22 20.81 -14.31
N VAL A 98 3.49 20.80 -13.20
CA VAL A 98 3.54 19.74 -12.19
C VAL A 98 2.14 19.14 -12.08
N ARG A 99 2.04 17.82 -12.12
CA ARG A 99 0.82 17.08 -11.79
C ARG A 99 1.06 16.22 -10.57
N VAL A 100 0.19 16.30 -9.59
CA VAL A 100 0.22 15.47 -8.39
C VAL A 100 -1.09 14.70 -8.31
N ARG A 101 -0.99 13.39 -8.13
CA ARG A 101 -2.09 12.46 -7.98
C ARG A 101 -1.97 11.75 -6.63
N ASP A 102 -2.99 11.88 -5.81
CA ASP A 102 -3.20 11.01 -4.65
C ASP A 102 -4.47 10.16 -4.89
N GLY A 103 -4.67 9.11 -4.11
CA GLY A 103 -5.82 8.22 -4.34
C GLY A 103 -7.20 8.86 -4.14
N GLU A 104 -7.26 10.14 -3.75
CA GLU A 104 -8.50 10.91 -3.55
C GLU A 104 -8.70 11.98 -4.64
N GLY A 105 -7.64 12.44 -5.32
CA GLY A 105 -7.72 13.46 -6.36
C GLY A 105 -6.44 13.74 -7.14
N GLU A 106 -6.61 14.53 -8.20
CA GLU A 106 -5.52 15.04 -9.03
C GLU A 106 -5.51 16.57 -8.99
N ARG A 107 -4.31 17.14 -8.86
CA ARG A 107 -4.10 18.58 -9.02
C ARG A 107 -2.92 18.84 -9.95
N SER A 108 -3.15 19.70 -10.94
CA SER A 108 -2.10 20.25 -11.79
C SER A 108 -1.83 21.72 -11.46
N LEU A 109 -0.55 22.10 -11.54
CA LEU A 109 -0.09 23.47 -11.36
C LEU A 109 0.87 23.82 -12.49
N THR A 110 0.58 24.92 -13.20
CA THR A 110 1.54 25.52 -14.13
C THR A 110 2.54 26.33 -13.34
N CYS A 111 3.83 25.97 -13.42
CA CYS A 111 4.90 26.73 -12.81
C CYS A 111 5.13 28.00 -13.64
N ARG A 112 5.37 29.12 -12.95
CA ARG A 112 5.97 30.29 -13.61
C ARG A 112 7.48 30.23 -13.40
N PRO A 113 8.29 30.31 -14.46
CA PRO A 113 9.73 30.49 -14.32
C PRO A 113 10.07 31.85 -13.70
#